data_AF-L8TWA3-F1
#
_entry.id   AF-L8TWA3-F1
#
_cell.length_a   1.000
_cell.length_b   1.000
_cell.length_c   1.000
_cell.angle_alpha   90.00
_cell.angle_beta   90.00
_cell.angle_gamma   90.00
#
_symmetry.space_group_name_H-M   'P 1'
#
loop_
_entity.id
_entity.type
_entity.pdbx_description
1 polymer ?
#
loop_
_entity_poly.entity_id
_entity_poly.type
_entity_poly.pdbx_seq_one_letter_code
_entity_poly.pdbx_strand_id
1 'polypeptide(L)'
;MLAIAAVSAILCFGFKTFIRTFAVRGFQLAVLAVGLSSLFALWWVLSAKSFDSLLAGAPLPAEEAAVAMLDKTVFFMVEYVGVLGWIDTLPPPAAVYAWVLGFGAMLFLAFTARPVRGRWVMALLALTVIVVPAALQASSSETLGWIWQGRYTLAMVVTLILAAGVTTRFRRFRITPWTKSMVRWGLVLGALAHFYVFMEGLRRYTIGVMDHVNWTEMFQPEWQPPGTWQVLAVAYLVLLAVSGTLLYRLLTAPAWQSRLAAPAPAARPAEHSHSG
;
A
#
# COMPACT_ATOMS: atom_id res chain seq x y z
N MET A 1 -10.76 -9.00 -3.45
CA MET A 1 -9.77 -8.00 -3.92
C MET A 1 -9.29 -8.22 -5.34
N LEU A 2 -8.75 -9.40 -5.70
CA LEU A 2 -8.27 -9.67 -7.06
C LEU A 2 -9.32 -9.43 -8.16
N ALA A 3 -10.57 -9.82 -7.92
CA ALA A 3 -11.68 -9.55 -8.85
C ALA A 3 -11.90 -8.05 -9.08
N ILE A 4 -11.88 -7.24 -8.01
CA ILE A 4 -12.06 -5.78 -8.09
C ILE A 4 -10.88 -5.12 -8.81
N ALA A 5 -9.66 -5.60 -8.56
CA ALA A 5 -8.47 -5.15 -9.28
C ALA A 5 -8.54 -5.51 -10.78
N ALA A 6 -9.03 -6.71 -11.12
CA ALA A 6 -9.23 -7.14 -12.51
C ALA A 6 -10.30 -6.30 -13.22
N VAL A 7 -11.45 -6.07 -12.58
CA VAL A 7 -12.52 -5.19 -13.11
C VAL A 7 -11.96 -3.77 -13.32
N SER A 8 -11.23 -3.24 -12.35
CA SER A 8 -10.57 -1.93 -12.45
C SER A 8 -9.59 -1.86 -13.62
N ALA A 9 -8.79 -2.90 -13.84
CA ALA A 9 -7.86 -3.00 -14.96
C ALA A 9 -8.59 -3.05 -16.31
N ILE A 10 -9.68 -3.82 -16.41
CA ILE A 10 -10.52 -3.92 -17.61
C ILE A 10 -11.16 -2.55 -17.93
N LEU A 11 -11.72 -1.87 -16.92
CA LEU A 11 -12.31 -0.54 -17.08
C LEU A 11 -11.28 0.50 -17.50
N CYS A 12 -10.04 0.39 -17.02
CA CYS A 12 -8.98 1.35 -17.34
C CYS A 12 -8.32 1.12 -18.71
N PHE A 13 -8.10 -0.14 -19.12
CA PHE A 13 -7.26 -0.49 -20.28
C PHE A 13 -7.98 -1.28 -21.38
N GLY A 14 -9.21 -1.71 -21.12
CA GLY A 14 -9.99 -2.56 -22.02
C GLY A 14 -9.62 -4.04 -21.94
N PHE A 15 -10.60 -4.88 -22.26
CA PHE A 15 -10.50 -6.34 -22.15
C PHE A 15 -9.35 -6.95 -22.98
N LYS A 16 -9.15 -6.47 -24.22
CA LYS A 16 -8.07 -6.97 -25.10
C LYS A 16 -6.67 -6.76 -24.52
N THR A 17 -6.43 -5.61 -23.90
CA THR A 17 -5.15 -5.29 -23.24
C THR A 17 -4.95 -6.12 -21.98
N PHE A 18 -6.03 -6.32 -21.21
CA PHE A 18 -6.03 -7.19 -20.03
C PHE A 18 -5.62 -8.63 -20.40
N ILE A 19 -6.24 -9.23 -21.42
CA ILE A 19 -5.88 -10.59 -21.86
C ILE A 19 -4.44 -10.68 -22.35
N ARG A 20 -3.93 -9.67 -23.09
CA ARG A 20 -2.52 -9.63 -23.50
C ARG A 20 -1.54 -9.67 -22.34
N THR A 21 -1.94 -9.20 -21.16
CA THR A 21 -1.09 -9.21 -19.96
C THR A 21 -0.78 -10.64 -19.51
N PHE A 22 -1.69 -11.60 -19.73
CA PHE A 22 -1.47 -13.02 -19.44
C PHE A 22 -0.37 -13.67 -20.30
N ALA A 23 -0.02 -13.07 -21.44
CA ALA A 23 1.09 -13.55 -22.27
C ALA A 23 2.47 -13.11 -21.75
N VAL A 24 2.53 -12.18 -20.79
CA VAL A 24 3.79 -11.64 -20.26
C VAL A 24 4.34 -12.58 -19.19
N ARG A 25 5.53 -13.15 -19.42
CA ARG A 25 6.20 -14.08 -18.47
C ARG A 25 6.33 -13.51 -17.06
N GLY A 26 6.69 -12.23 -16.93
CA GLY A 26 6.80 -11.57 -15.63
C GLY A 26 5.46 -11.53 -14.88
N PHE A 27 4.34 -11.33 -15.58
CA PHE A 27 3.01 -11.36 -14.98
C PHE A 27 2.63 -12.79 -14.57
N GLN A 28 2.91 -13.78 -15.41
CA GLN A 28 2.67 -15.20 -15.10
C GLN A 28 3.43 -15.63 -13.84
N LEU A 29 4.71 -15.26 -13.72
CA LEU A 29 5.53 -15.55 -12.53
C LEU A 29 4.97 -14.88 -11.27
N ALA A 30 4.55 -13.62 -11.37
CA ALA A 30 3.94 -12.91 -10.25
C ALA A 30 2.61 -13.56 -9.81
N VAL A 31 1.75 -13.92 -10.77
CA VAL A 31 0.49 -14.61 -10.50
C VAL A 31 0.74 -15.98 -9.88
N LEU A 32 1.73 -16.73 -10.38
CA LEU A 32 2.12 -18.02 -9.82
C LEU A 32 2.60 -17.88 -8.38
N ALA A 33 3.49 -16.93 -8.10
CA ALA A 33 3.99 -16.69 -6.75
C ALA A 33 2.87 -16.30 -5.77
N VAL A 34 1.98 -15.39 -6.17
CA VAL A 34 0.82 -14.99 -5.35
C VAL A 34 -0.15 -16.15 -5.14
N GLY A 35 -0.40 -16.94 -6.19
CA GLY A 35 -1.26 -18.12 -6.14
C GLY A 35 -0.72 -19.18 -5.19
N LEU A 36 0.56 -19.54 -5.32
CA LEU A 36 1.22 -20.50 -4.43
C LEU A 36 1.23 -20.01 -2.98
N SER A 37 1.53 -18.73 -2.74
CA SER A 37 1.49 -18.14 -1.40
C SER A 37 0.09 -18.18 -0.79
N SER A 38 -0.95 -17.92 -1.59
CA SER A 38 -2.34 -17.95 -1.13
C SER A 38 -2.82 -19.37 -0.85
N LEU A 39 -2.44 -20.34 -1.68
CA LEU A 39 -2.72 -21.76 -1.44
C LEU A 39 -2.04 -22.26 -0.17
N PHE A 40 -0.77 -21.90 0.04
CA PHE A 40 -0.05 -22.23 1.27
C PHE A 40 -0.71 -21.60 2.50
N ALA A 41 -1.10 -20.32 2.41
CA ALA A 41 -1.79 -19.64 3.51
C ALA A 41 -3.14 -20.32 3.84
N LEU A 42 -3.94 -20.69 2.83
CA LEU A 42 -5.19 -21.42 3.02
C LEU A 42 -4.95 -22.79 3.67
N TRP A 43 -3.96 -23.54 3.17
CA TRP A 43 -3.59 -24.82 3.75
C TRP A 43 -3.19 -24.69 5.22
N TRP A 44 -2.39 -23.69 5.56
CA TRP A 44 -2.00 -23.40 6.95
C TRP A 44 -3.21 -23.08 7.82
N VAL A 45 -4.07 -22.15 7.40
CA VAL A 45 -5.25 -21.73 8.17
C VAL A 45 -6.20 -22.92 8.45
N LEU A 46 -6.41 -23.77 7.44
CA LEU A 46 -7.27 -24.95 7.58
C LEU A 46 -6.63 -26.03 8.46
N SER A 47 -5.32 -26.28 8.29
CA SER A 47 -4.61 -27.30 9.08
C SER A 47 -4.40 -26.91 10.55
N ALA A 48 -4.17 -25.62 10.81
CA ALA A 48 -3.99 -25.07 12.16
C ALA A 48 -5.31 -24.79 12.89
N LYS A 49 -6.48 -25.05 12.26
CA LYS A 49 -7.82 -24.77 12.80
C LYS A 49 -7.96 -23.37 13.40
N SER A 50 -7.36 -22.37 12.75
CA SER A 50 -7.25 -21.03 13.34
C SER A 50 -8.61 -20.37 13.62
N PHE A 51 -9.68 -20.81 12.95
CA PHE A 51 -11.04 -20.31 13.16
C PHE A 51 -11.66 -20.72 14.50
N ASP A 52 -11.22 -21.82 15.11
CA ASP A 52 -11.76 -22.28 16.39
C ASP A 52 -11.47 -21.29 17.52
N SER A 53 -10.42 -20.46 17.38
CA SER A 53 -10.04 -19.42 18.34
C SER A 53 -10.84 -18.11 18.24
N LEU A 54 -11.62 -17.92 17.15
CA LEU A 54 -12.26 -16.64 16.83
C LEU A 54 -13.69 -16.50 17.39
N LEU A 55 -14.27 -17.57 17.92
CA LEU A 55 -15.68 -17.62 18.38
C LEU A 55 -15.92 -17.02 19.79
N ALA A 56 -14.99 -16.21 20.30
CA ALA A 56 -15.06 -15.68 21.66
C ALA A 56 -15.63 -14.24 21.76
N GLY A 57 -15.97 -13.61 20.64
CA GLY A 57 -16.47 -12.23 20.63
C GLY A 57 -17.94 -12.11 21.05
N ALA A 58 -18.28 -11.04 21.76
CA ALA A 58 -19.67 -10.71 22.03
C ALA A 58 -20.40 -10.34 20.71
N PRO A 59 -21.56 -10.96 20.40
CA PRO A 59 -22.34 -10.62 19.22
C PRO A 59 -22.66 -9.12 19.16
N LEU A 60 -22.49 -8.53 17.99
CA LEU A 60 -22.86 -7.13 17.71
C LEU A 60 -23.88 -7.12 16.56
N PRO A 61 -25.00 -6.37 16.66
CA PRO A 61 -25.95 -6.25 15.57
C PRO A 61 -25.28 -5.75 14.27
N ALA A 62 -25.65 -6.34 13.13
CA ALA A 62 -25.02 -6.05 11.84
C ALA A 62 -25.10 -4.57 11.44
N GLU A 63 -26.20 -3.90 11.76
CA GLU A 63 -26.40 -2.48 11.51
C GLU A 63 -25.48 -1.58 12.34
N GLU A 64 -25.35 -1.87 13.64
CA GLU A 64 -24.43 -1.16 14.53
C GLU A 64 -22.98 -1.37 14.08
N ALA A 65 -22.64 -2.59 13.68
CA ALA A 65 -21.32 -2.93 13.16
C ALA A 65 -21.00 -2.17 11.86
N ALA A 66 -21.98 -2.05 10.94
CA ALA A 66 -21.83 -1.31 9.69
C ALA A 66 -21.62 0.19 9.95
N VAL A 67 -22.45 0.80 10.79
CA VAL A 67 -22.35 2.23 11.14
C VAL A 67 -21.04 2.51 11.87
N ALA A 68 -20.68 1.68 12.84
CA ALA A 68 -19.42 1.81 13.57
C ALA A 68 -18.19 1.66 12.64
N MET A 69 -18.27 0.83 11.59
CA MET A 69 -17.20 0.74 10.60
C MET A 69 -17.07 2.02 9.78
N LEU A 70 -18.20 2.57 9.32
CA LEU A 70 -18.19 3.81 8.54
C LEU A 70 -17.62 4.98 9.36
N ASP A 71 -18.02 5.09 10.63
CA ASP A 71 -17.51 6.11 11.56
C ASP A 71 -15.99 5.95 11.80
N LYS A 72 -15.52 4.71 12.05
CA LYS A 72 -14.10 4.43 12.30
C LYS A 72 -13.22 4.39 11.06
N THR A 73 -13.78 4.53 9.85
CA THR A 73 -13.03 4.38 8.58
C THR A 73 -11.82 5.32 8.50
N VAL A 74 -11.97 6.57 8.96
CA VAL A 74 -10.87 7.54 8.98
C VAL A 74 -9.90 7.27 10.13
N PHE A 75 -10.41 6.82 11.28
CA PHE A 75 -9.59 6.47 12.43
C PHE A 75 -8.62 5.32 12.10
N PHE A 76 -9.07 4.33 11.32
CA PHE A 76 -8.25 3.21 10.87
C PHE A 76 -7.05 3.60 9.99
N MET A 77 -6.97 4.85 9.51
CA MET A 77 -5.81 5.31 8.73
C MET A 77 -4.50 5.24 9.53
N VAL A 78 -4.53 5.41 10.85
CA VAL A 78 -3.33 5.30 11.68
C VAL A 78 -2.72 3.89 11.60
N GLU A 79 -3.57 2.87 11.52
CA GLU A 79 -3.17 1.47 11.40
C GLU A 79 -2.60 1.13 10.02
N TYR A 80 -2.87 1.94 9.00
CA TYR A 80 -2.23 1.77 7.68
C TYR A 80 -0.76 2.18 7.69
N VAL A 81 -0.37 3.07 8.62
CA VAL A 81 0.98 3.64 8.70
C VAL A 81 1.89 2.72 9.52
N GLY A 82 1.47 2.34 10.72
CA GLY A 82 2.33 1.52 11.58
C GLY A 82 1.90 1.49 13.04
N VAL A 83 0.69 1.01 13.31
CA VAL A 83 0.33 0.58 14.66
C VAL A 83 0.95 -0.80 14.88
N LEU A 84 1.95 -0.87 15.76
CA LEU A 84 2.80 -2.04 15.95
C LEU A 84 2.37 -2.86 17.16
N GLY A 85 2.88 -4.10 17.23
CA GLY A 85 2.63 -5.00 18.36
C GLY A 85 1.18 -5.51 18.42
N TRP A 86 0.61 -5.44 19.61
CA TRP A 86 -0.79 -5.73 19.91
C TRP A 86 -1.64 -4.45 19.92
N ILE A 87 -1.38 -3.52 19.00
CA ILE A 87 -2.11 -2.24 18.87
C ILE A 87 -1.81 -1.28 20.04
N ASP A 88 -0.71 -1.51 20.73
CA ASP A 88 -0.24 -0.76 21.90
C ASP A 88 0.89 0.21 21.57
N THR A 89 1.50 0.09 20.39
CA THR A 89 2.59 0.99 19.96
C THR A 89 2.15 1.83 18.78
N LEU A 90 1.73 3.05 19.09
CA LEU A 90 1.29 4.02 18.11
C LEU A 90 2.49 4.54 17.29
N PRO A 91 2.32 4.75 15.98
CA PRO A 91 3.34 5.38 15.18
C PRO A 91 3.50 6.85 15.61
N PRO A 92 4.71 7.42 15.46
CA PRO A 92 4.93 8.84 15.70
C PRO A 92 3.93 9.72 14.92
N PRO A 93 3.28 10.72 15.54
CA PRO A 93 2.25 11.54 14.87
C PRO A 93 2.73 12.20 13.58
N ALA A 94 3.99 12.65 13.56
CA ALA A 94 4.60 13.23 12.36
C ALA A 94 4.62 12.27 11.16
N ALA A 95 4.89 10.98 11.39
CA ALA A 95 4.87 9.96 10.34
C ALA A 95 3.44 9.74 9.82
N VAL A 96 2.46 9.73 10.72
CA VAL A 96 1.03 9.61 10.36
C VAL A 96 0.59 10.79 9.50
N TYR A 97 0.87 12.02 9.93
CA TYR A 97 0.49 13.22 9.17
C TYR A 97 1.17 13.27 7.80
N ALA A 98 2.47 12.95 7.72
CA ALA A 98 3.18 12.89 6.45
C ALA A 98 2.56 11.86 5.49
N TRP A 99 2.19 10.69 6.02
CA TRP A 99 1.56 9.63 5.24
C TRP A 99 0.16 10.02 4.75
N VAL A 100 -0.68 10.57 5.63
CA VAL A 100 -2.05 11.02 5.29
C VAL A 100 -2.01 12.16 4.26
N LEU A 101 -1.12 13.14 4.42
CA LEU A 101 -0.96 14.23 3.46
C LEU A 101 -0.45 13.73 2.11
N GLY A 102 0.54 12.83 2.10
CA GLY A 102 1.06 12.23 0.88
C GLY A 102 0.01 11.39 0.15
N PHE A 103 -0.73 10.58 0.89
CA PHE A 103 -1.85 9.78 0.37
C PHE A 103 -2.95 10.67 -0.21
N GLY A 104 -3.37 11.71 0.53
CA GLY A 104 -4.36 12.68 0.07
C GLY A 104 -3.91 13.44 -1.19
N ALA A 105 -2.67 13.91 -1.23
CA ALA A 105 -2.11 14.58 -2.41
C ALA A 105 -2.10 13.67 -3.64
N MET A 106 -1.74 12.39 -3.46
CA MET A 106 -1.75 11.41 -4.55
C MET A 106 -3.17 11.10 -5.05
N LEU A 107 -4.14 10.93 -4.14
CA LEU A 107 -5.54 10.76 -4.53
C LEU A 107 -6.06 11.99 -5.27
N PHE A 108 -5.76 13.20 -4.78
CA PHE A 108 -6.13 14.45 -5.44
C PHE A 108 -5.53 14.54 -6.86
N LEU A 109 -4.26 14.16 -7.02
CA LEU A 109 -3.63 14.09 -8.34
C LEU A 109 -4.32 13.08 -9.26
N ALA A 110 -4.69 11.91 -8.75
CA ALA A 110 -5.38 10.87 -9.51
C ALA A 110 -6.80 11.27 -9.93
N PHE A 111 -7.60 11.84 -9.03
CA PHE A 111 -8.95 12.33 -9.34
C PHE A 111 -8.94 13.52 -10.30
N THR A 112 -7.87 14.31 -10.32
CA THR A 112 -7.72 15.41 -11.28
C THR A 112 -7.00 14.98 -12.56
N ALA A 113 -6.49 13.75 -12.66
CA ALA A 113 -5.76 13.26 -13.84
C ALA A 113 -6.68 13.12 -15.07
N ARG A 114 -6.05 13.10 -16.26
CA ARG A 114 -6.66 12.72 -17.53
C ARG A 114 -6.04 11.39 -17.98
N PRO A 115 -6.79 10.48 -18.62
CA PRO A 115 -8.18 10.61 -19.08
C PRO A 115 -9.23 10.43 -17.97
N VAL A 116 -10.44 11.00 -18.18
CA VAL A 116 -11.57 10.95 -17.21
C VAL A 116 -11.98 9.53 -16.84
N ARG A 117 -11.79 8.56 -17.75
CA ARG A 117 -12.04 7.13 -17.49
C ARG A 117 -11.29 6.60 -16.26
N GLY A 118 -10.05 7.07 -16.03
CA GLY A 118 -9.27 6.69 -14.86
C GLY A 118 -9.92 7.14 -13.54
N ARG A 119 -10.69 8.24 -13.56
CA ARG A 119 -11.37 8.76 -12.36
C ARG A 119 -12.49 7.85 -11.88
N TRP A 120 -13.21 7.21 -12.79
CA TRP A 120 -14.24 6.23 -12.44
C TRP A 120 -13.66 4.99 -11.78
N VAL A 121 -12.48 4.55 -12.23
CA VAL A 121 -11.74 3.47 -11.57
C VAL A 121 -11.30 3.88 -10.17
N MET A 122 -10.79 5.11 -10.01
CA MET A 122 -10.43 5.65 -8.70
C MET A 122 -11.65 5.76 -7.77
N ALA A 123 -12.80 6.21 -8.28
CA ALA A 123 -14.04 6.29 -7.51
C ALA A 123 -14.52 4.90 -7.06
N LEU A 124 -14.50 3.92 -7.96
CA LEU A 124 -14.85 2.52 -7.63
C LEU A 124 -13.94 1.94 -6.55
N LEU A 125 -12.63 2.14 -6.66
CA LEU A 125 -11.66 1.63 -5.67
C LEU A 125 -11.77 2.36 -4.34
N ALA A 126 -11.98 3.68 -4.35
CA ALA A 126 -12.22 4.45 -3.13
C ALA A 126 -13.52 4.00 -2.43
N LEU A 127 -14.60 3.81 -3.19
CA LEU A 127 -15.85 3.27 -2.67
C LEU A 127 -15.66 1.86 -2.11
N THR A 128 -14.86 1.02 -2.78
CA THR A 128 -14.53 -0.33 -2.31
C THR A 128 -13.85 -0.29 -0.94
N VAL A 129 -12.87 0.61 -0.74
CA VAL A 129 -12.15 0.77 0.53
C VAL A 129 -13.09 1.14 1.68
N ILE A 130 -14.20 1.83 1.40
CA ILE A 130 -15.18 2.25 2.41
C ILE A 130 -16.26 1.18 2.64
N VAL A 131 -16.85 0.69 1.56
CA VAL A 131 -18.06 -0.17 1.61
C VAL A 131 -17.72 -1.61 1.95
N VAL A 132 -16.62 -2.16 1.41
CA VAL A 132 -16.31 -3.58 1.61
C VAL A 132 -16.00 -3.92 3.07
N PRO A 133 -15.20 -3.13 3.80
CA PRO A 133 -15.01 -3.35 5.24
C PRO A 133 -16.33 -3.33 6.02
N ALA A 134 -17.21 -2.37 5.75
CA ALA A 134 -18.49 -2.25 6.44
C ALA A 134 -19.40 -3.45 6.17
N ALA A 135 -19.50 -3.87 4.90
CA ALA A 135 -20.29 -5.04 4.51
C ALA A 135 -19.75 -6.34 5.10
N LEU A 136 -18.43 -6.54 5.07
CA LEU A 136 -17.80 -7.75 5.63
C LEU A 136 -17.97 -7.81 7.15
N GLN A 137 -17.70 -6.71 7.85
CA GLN A 137 -17.87 -6.65 9.30
C GLN A 137 -19.33 -6.85 9.71
N ALA A 138 -20.29 -6.23 9.02
CA ALA A 138 -21.70 -6.46 9.26
C ALA A 138 -22.07 -7.95 9.12
N SER A 139 -21.60 -8.59 8.04
CA SER A 139 -21.92 -10.01 7.76
C SER A 139 -21.37 -11.01 8.78
N SER A 140 -20.30 -10.66 9.50
CA SER A 140 -19.66 -11.54 10.49
C SER A 140 -19.84 -11.08 11.95
N SER A 141 -20.41 -9.90 12.18
CA SER A 141 -20.48 -9.28 13.50
C SER A 141 -21.37 -10.02 14.50
N GLU A 142 -22.43 -10.67 14.03
CA GLU A 142 -23.36 -11.40 14.91
C GLU A 142 -22.76 -12.73 15.42
N THR A 143 -21.75 -13.27 14.73
CA THR A 143 -21.11 -14.54 15.09
C THR A 143 -19.73 -14.36 15.71
N LEU A 144 -18.97 -13.36 15.29
CA LEU A 144 -17.58 -13.13 15.72
C LEU A 144 -17.41 -11.87 16.56
N GLY A 145 -18.44 -11.01 16.66
CA GLY A 145 -18.33 -9.70 17.28
C GLY A 145 -17.45 -8.72 16.49
N TRP A 146 -16.85 -7.76 17.20
CA TRP A 146 -15.95 -6.78 16.59
C TRP A 146 -14.51 -7.31 16.51
N ILE A 147 -14.09 -7.71 15.31
CA ILE A 147 -12.72 -8.22 15.06
C ILE A 147 -11.92 -7.34 14.11
N TRP A 148 -12.55 -6.35 13.48
CA TRP A 148 -11.93 -5.59 12.40
C TRP A 148 -10.83 -4.66 12.86
N GLN A 149 -9.76 -4.60 12.04
CA GLN A 149 -8.61 -3.73 12.22
C GLN A 149 -8.27 -3.08 10.88
N GLY A 150 -7.76 -1.85 10.91
CA GLY A 150 -7.38 -1.09 9.73
C GLY A 150 -6.36 -1.83 8.85
N ARG A 151 -5.45 -2.60 9.47
CA ARG A 151 -4.48 -3.42 8.70
C ARG A 151 -5.13 -4.41 7.72
N TYR A 152 -6.37 -4.85 7.93
CA TYR A 152 -7.09 -5.73 7.00
C TYR A 152 -7.50 -5.02 5.71
N THR A 153 -7.63 -3.69 5.74
CA THR A 153 -7.94 -2.86 4.58
C THR A 153 -6.68 -2.48 3.78
N LEU A 154 -5.48 -2.75 4.29
CA LEU A 154 -4.23 -2.29 3.67
C LEU A 154 -4.05 -2.80 2.24
N ALA A 155 -4.45 -4.04 1.94
CA ALA A 155 -4.38 -4.58 0.57
C ALA A 155 -5.27 -3.79 -0.42
N MET A 156 -6.44 -3.31 0.03
CA MET A 156 -7.32 -2.44 -0.76
C MET A 156 -6.68 -1.08 -0.97
N VAL A 157 -6.13 -0.50 0.10
CA VAL A 157 -5.45 0.80 0.07
C VAL A 157 -4.26 0.77 -0.87
N VAL A 158 -3.41 -0.26 -0.80
CA VAL A 158 -2.26 -0.43 -1.71
C VAL A 158 -2.72 -0.52 -3.16
N THR A 159 -3.81 -1.25 -3.44
CA THR A 159 -4.38 -1.33 -4.80
C THR A 159 -4.85 0.05 -5.29
N LEU A 160 -5.50 0.83 -4.41
CA LEU A 160 -5.90 2.21 -4.69
C LEU A 160 -4.70 3.13 -4.95
N ILE A 161 -3.62 3.00 -4.17
CA ILE A 161 -2.35 3.74 -4.36
C ILE A 161 -1.73 3.41 -5.73
N LEU A 162 -1.65 2.13 -6.07
CA LEU A 162 -1.10 1.70 -7.36
C LEU A 162 -1.97 2.21 -8.53
N ALA A 163 -3.29 2.15 -8.40
CA ALA A 163 -4.21 2.72 -9.38
C ALA A 163 -4.03 4.25 -9.51
N ALA A 164 -3.78 4.96 -8.40
CA ALA A 164 -3.49 6.39 -8.41
C ALA A 164 -2.20 6.69 -9.19
N GLY A 165 -1.13 5.91 -8.98
CA GLY A 165 0.11 6.05 -9.75
C GLY A 165 -0.10 5.79 -11.25
N VAL A 166 -0.90 4.77 -11.57
CA VAL A 166 -1.22 4.39 -12.95
C VAL A 166 -2.06 5.44 -13.67
N THR A 167 -3.05 6.04 -13.00
CA THR A 167 -3.89 7.09 -13.57
C THR A 167 -3.14 8.40 -13.75
N THR A 168 -2.16 8.70 -12.87
CA THR A 168 -1.34 9.90 -12.95
C THR A 168 -0.17 9.80 -13.93
N ARG A 169 0.16 8.59 -14.43
CA ARG A 169 1.32 8.36 -15.32
C ARG A 169 1.34 9.18 -16.61
N PHE A 170 0.16 9.62 -17.08
CA PHE A 170 0.04 10.42 -18.30
C PHE A 170 0.33 11.91 -18.05
N ARG A 171 0.42 12.34 -16.80
CA ARG A 171 0.86 13.70 -16.47
C ARG A 171 2.36 13.81 -16.68
N ARG A 172 2.76 14.72 -17.57
CA ARG A 172 4.16 15.08 -17.75
C ARG A 172 4.59 15.98 -16.61
N PHE A 173 5.33 15.44 -15.66
CA PHE A 173 6.03 16.25 -14.66
C PHE A 173 7.30 16.82 -15.28
N ARG A 174 7.43 18.15 -15.28
CA ARG A 174 8.69 18.79 -15.66
C ARG A 174 9.68 18.60 -14.51
N ILE A 175 10.80 17.94 -14.79
CA ILE A 175 11.88 17.78 -13.81
C ILE A 175 12.71 19.06 -13.82
N THR A 176 12.37 19.98 -12.91
CA THR A 176 13.16 21.18 -12.64
C THR A 176 14.11 20.92 -11.47
N PRO A 177 15.11 21.79 -11.22
CA PRO A 177 15.94 21.71 -10.00
C PRO A 177 15.08 21.70 -8.73
N TRP A 178 13.98 22.45 -8.72
CA TRP A 178 13.00 22.47 -7.63
C TRP A 178 12.33 21.10 -7.44
N THR A 179 11.80 20.50 -8.52
CA THR A 179 11.18 19.15 -8.46
C THR A 179 12.18 18.11 -7.96
N LYS A 180 13.44 18.15 -8.41
CA LYS A 180 14.50 17.27 -7.90
C LYS A 180 14.73 17.46 -6.40
N SER A 181 14.77 18.70 -5.93
CA SER A 181 14.91 19.02 -4.51
C SER A 181 13.73 18.48 -3.70
N MET A 182 12.50 18.68 -4.17
CA MET A 182 11.29 18.16 -3.52
C MET A 182 11.30 16.63 -3.43
N VAL A 183 11.67 15.93 -4.50
CA VAL A 183 11.77 14.46 -4.49
C VAL A 183 12.86 14.01 -3.51
N ARG A 184 14.05 14.64 -3.54
CA ARG A 184 15.14 14.30 -2.62
C ARG A 184 14.72 14.46 -1.15
N TRP A 185 14.17 15.62 -0.80
CA TRP A 185 13.76 15.87 0.59
C TRP A 185 12.54 15.04 0.99
N GLY A 186 11.60 14.79 0.09
CA GLY A 186 10.48 13.87 0.34
C GLY A 186 10.96 12.45 0.65
N LEU A 187 11.97 11.95 -0.09
CA LEU A 187 12.56 10.64 0.17
C LEU A 187 13.34 10.61 1.49
N VAL A 188 14.10 11.66 1.82
CA VAL A 188 14.82 11.77 3.10
C VAL A 188 13.84 11.79 4.27
N LEU A 189 12.83 12.65 4.23
CA LEU A 189 11.82 12.76 5.29
C LEU A 189 11.01 11.45 5.42
N GLY A 190 10.66 10.83 4.30
CA GLY A 190 10.00 9.52 4.29
C GLY A 190 10.87 8.43 4.92
N ALA A 191 12.16 8.37 4.59
CA ALA A 191 13.10 7.44 5.20
C ALA A 191 13.23 7.66 6.71
N LEU A 192 13.32 8.92 7.16
CA LEU A 192 13.35 9.24 8.59
C LEU A 192 12.07 8.82 9.30
N ALA A 193 10.90 9.04 8.69
CA ALA A 193 9.62 8.62 9.26
C ALA A 193 9.53 7.08 9.38
N HIS A 194 9.91 6.35 8.34
CA HIS A 194 9.95 4.88 8.36
C HIS A 194 10.95 4.36 9.40
N PHE A 195 12.14 4.95 9.46
CA PHE A 195 13.15 4.59 10.45
C PHE A 195 12.65 4.84 11.88
N TYR A 196 11.95 5.94 12.11
CA TYR A 196 11.42 6.27 13.43
C TYR A 196 10.31 5.29 13.86
N VAL A 197 9.37 4.95 12.97
CA VAL A 197 8.36 3.91 13.22
C VAL A 197 9.03 2.57 13.53
N PHE A 198 10.08 2.20 12.80
CA PHE A 198 10.82 0.97 13.04
C PHE A 198 11.51 0.96 14.41
N MET A 199 12.12 2.09 14.79
CA MET A 199 12.76 2.26 16.09
C MET A 199 11.76 2.18 17.25
N GLU A 200 10.55 2.72 17.12
CA GLU A 200 9.49 2.53 18.13
C GLU A 200 9.11 1.05 18.29
N GLY A 201 9.02 0.32 17.17
CA GLY A 201 8.82 -1.14 17.21
C GLY A 201 9.95 -1.85 17.97
N LEU A 202 11.21 -1.57 17.64
CA LEU A 202 12.36 -2.15 18.33
C LEU A 202 12.38 -1.77 19.82
N ARG A 203 12.06 -0.52 20.16
CA ARG A 203 11.98 -0.06 21.55
C ARG A 203 10.94 -0.89 22.32
N ARG A 204 9.72 -1.01 21.77
CA ARG A 204 8.66 -1.84 22.35
C ARG A 204 9.11 -3.27 22.60
N TYR A 205 9.81 -3.90 21.66
CA TYR A 205 10.26 -5.28 21.83
C TYR A 205 11.45 -5.44 22.78
N THR A 206 12.28 -4.40 22.94
CA THR A 206 13.52 -4.48 23.75
C THR A 206 13.29 -4.12 25.21
N ILE A 207 12.41 -3.15 25.49
CA ILE A 207 12.16 -2.63 26.84
C ILE A 207 10.67 -2.60 27.21
N GLY A 208 9.76 -3.08 26.36
CA GLY A 208 8.32 -3.08 26.63
C GLY A 208 7.61 -1.76 26.32
N VAL A 209 6.37 -1.64 26.80
CA VAL A 209 5.54 -0.43 26.65
C VAL A 209 5.85 0.52 27.79
N MET A 210 6.33 1.72 27.45
CA MET A 210 6.69 2.76 28.42
C MET A 210 5.89 4.03 28.16
N ASP A 211 5.47 4.69 29.24
CA ASP A 211 4.69 5.94 29.20
C ASP A 211 5.58 7.18 29.02
N HIS A 212 6.90 7.02 29.05
CA HIS A 212 7.88 8.09 28.89
C HIS A 212 8.79 7.86 27.66
N VAL A 213 9.36 8.97 27.16
CA VAL A 213 10.29 8.95 26.02
C VAL A 213 11.72 8.97 26.55
N ASN A 214 12.29 7.78 26.77
CA ASN A 214 13.71 7.64 27.07
C ASN A 214 14.38 6.56 26.20
N TRP A 215 15.21 6.99 25.26
CA TRP A 215 15.89 6.09 24.32
C TRP A 215 17.13 5.42 24.92
N THR A 216 17.67 5.92 26.04
CA THR A 216 18.88 5.33 26.63
C THR A 216 18.62 3.98 27.26
N GLU A 217 17.38 3.69 27.66
CA GLU A 217 16.97 2.41 28.24
C GLU A 217 17.16 1.23 27.27
N MET A 218 17.13 1.49 25.95
CA MET A 218 17.44 0.45 24.95
C MET A 218 18.88 -0.08 25.04
N PHE A 219 19.81 0.62 25.71
CA PHE A 219 21.16 0.12 25.96
C PHE A 219 21.24 -0.81 27.19
N GLN A 220 20.15 -0.94 27.95
CA GLN A 220 19.97 -1.94 29.01
C GLN A 220 18.70 -2.77 28.70
N PRO A 221 18.71 -3.53 27.60
CA PRO A 221 17.52 -4.20 27.10
C PRO A 221 17.10 -5.35 28.03
N GLU A 222 15.79 -5.50 28.24
CA GLU A 222 15.22 -6.71 28.87
C GLU A 222 15.28 -7.90 27.91
N TRP A 223 15.15 -7.63 26.62
CA TRP A 223 15.23 -8.62 25.55
C TRP A 223 15.93 -8.05 24.30
N GLN A 224 16.65 -8.90 23.56
CA GLN A 224 17.32 -8.52 22.31
C GLN A 224 16.94 -9.48 21.17
N PRO A 225 16.59 -8.96 19.98
CA PRO A 225 16.40 -9.82 18.81
C PRO A 225 17.72 -10.43 18.36
N PRO A 226 17.69 -11.55 17.62
CA PRO A 226 18.87 -12.06 16.92
C PRO A 226 19.51 -10.97 16.07
N GLY A 227 20.82 -10.77 16.26
CA GLY A 227 21.56 -9.69 15.60
C GLY A 227 21.62 -8.38 16.37
N THR A 228 20.95 -8.23 17.52
CA THR A 228 20.82 -6.98 18.31
C THR A 228 20.03 -5.86 17.62
N TRP A 229 19.37 -5.01 18.40
CA TRP A 229 18.60 -3.89 17.85
C TRP A 229 19.50 -2.89 17.10
N GLN A 230 20.76 -2.72 17.49
CA GLN A 230 21.70 -1.79 16.86
C GLN A 230 21.99 -2.20 15.41
N VAL A 231 22.29 -3.48 15.18
CA VAL A 231 22.56 -3.98 13.83
C VAL A 231 21.31 -3.90 12.97
N LEU A 232 20.14 -4.27 13.52
CA LEU A 232 18.88 -4.18 12.78
C LEU A 232 18.53 -2.73 12.42
N ALA A 233 18.76 -1.78 13.33
CA ALA A 233 18.58 -0.36 13.08
C ALA A 233 19.50 0.13 11.94
N VAL A 234 20.80 -0.18 12.01
CA VAL A 234 21.75 0.21 10.96
C VAL A 234 21.41 -0.46 9.63
N ALA A 235 21.08 -1.76 9.63
CA ALA A 235 20.69 -2.48 8.43
C ALA A 235 19.45 -1.88 7.77
N TYR A 236 18.44 -1.53 8.57
CA TYR A 236 17.22 -0.91 8.07
C TYR A 236 17.48 0.52 7.54
N LEU A 237 18.33 1.29 8.22
CA LEU A 237 18.74 2.62 7.75
C LEU A 237 19.48 2.53 6.40
N VAL A 238 20.40 1.58 6.24
CA VAL A 238 21.11 1.32 4.99
C VAL A 238 20.13 0.92 3.89
N LEU A 239 19.18 0.02 4.18
CA LEU A 239 18.13 -0.39 3.23
C LEU A 239 17.32 0.81 2.74
N LEU A 240 16.90 1.69 3.66
CA LEU A 240 16.15 2.90 3.32
C LEU A 240 16.99 3.88 2.50
N ALA A 241 18.27 4.07 2.85
CA ALA A 241 19.18 4.95 2.12
C ALA A 241 19.45 4.44 0.70
N VAL A 242 19.69 3.13 0.53
CA VAL A 242 19.89 2.50 -0.78
C VAL A 242 18.61 2.59 -1.61
N SER A 243 17.46 2.22 -1.04
CA SER A 243 16.16 2.27 -1.73
C SER A 243 15.80 3.69 -2.15
N GLY A 244 15.97 4.68 -1.26
CA GLY A 244 15.76 6.09 -1.55
C GLY A 244 16.70 6.60 -2.63
N THR A 245 17.96 6.20 -2.63
CA THR A 245 18.94 6.59 -3.66
C THR A 245 18.58 5.99 -5.02
N LEU A 246 18.22 4.70 -5.07
CA LEU A 246 17.80 4.03 -6.29
C LEU A 246 16.52 4.65 -6.85
N LEU A 247 15.53 4.92 -5.99
CA LEU A 247 14.29 5.57 -6.39
C LEU A 247 14.53 7.02 -6.87
N TYR A 248 15.37 7.79 -6.19
CA TYR A 248 15.76 9.13 -6.63
C TYR A 248 16.41 9.09 -8.02
N ARG A 249 17.35 8.16 -8.24
CA ARG A 249 17.99 7.96 -9.55
C ARG A 249 16.97 7.58 -10.62
N LEU A 250 16.06 6.65 -10.32
CA LEU A 250 15.00 6.24 -11.25
C LEU A 250 14.10 7.42 -11.65
N LEU A 251 13.68 8.24 -10.69
CA LEU A 251 12.77 9.37 -10.92
C LEU A 251 13.44 10.56 -11.61
N THR A 252 14.76 10.71 -11.47
CA THR A 252 15.50 11.86 -12.02
C THR A 252 16.37 11.54 -13.23
N ALA A 253 16.52 10.26 -13.60
CA ALA A 253 17.34 9.82 -14.73
C ALA A 253 16.81 10.33 -16.08
N PRO A 254 17.68 10.85 -16.97
CA PRO A 254 17.30 11.32 -18.30
C PRO A 254 16.66 10.23 -19.18
N ALA A 255 17.14 8.99 -19.10
CA ALA A 255 16.69 7.88 -19.95
C ALA A 255 15.21 7.52 -19.74
N TRP A 256 14.70 7.66 -18.52
CA TRP A 256 13.28 7.48 -18.22
C TRP A 256 12.43 8.60 -18.83
N GLN A 257 12.97 9.82 -18.85
CA GLN A 257 12.33 10.99 -19.45
C GLN A 257 12.21 10.83 -20.98
N SER A 258 13.24 10.29 -21.64
CA SER A 258 13.23 10.03 -23.09
C SER A 258 12.14 9.02 -23.49
N ARG A 259 11.92 7.97 -22.69
CA ARG A 259 10.89 6.95 -22.93
C ARG A 259 9.47 7.48 -22.74
N LEU A 260 9.25 8.42 -21.81
CA LEU A 260 7.97 9.09 -21.61
C LEU A 260 7.69 10.19 -22.65
N ALA A 261 8.75 10.75 -23.26
CA ALA A 261 8.67 11.80 -24.27
C ALA A 261 8.52 11.27 -25.70
N ALA A 262 8.89 10.01 -25.97
CA ALA A 262 8.76 9.40 -27.28
C ALA A 262 7.29 9.42 -27.75
N PRO A 263 6.99 9.96 -28.95
CA PRO A 263 5.66 9.82 -29.55
C PRO A 263 5.29 8.34 -29.65
N ALA A 264 4.00 8.02 -29.47
CA ALA A 264 3.53 6.67 -29.78
C ALA A 264 4.00 6.29 -31.19
N PRO A 265 4.55 5.09 -31.41
CA PRO A 265 5.01 4.70 -32.74
C PRO A 265 3.88 4.90 -33.73
N ALA A 266 4.13 5.70 -34.77
CA ALA A 266 3.16 5.96 -35.82
C ALA A 266 2.68 4.61 -36.35
N ALA A 267 1.37 4.42 -36.39
CA ALA A 267 0.78 3.24 -37.02
C ALA A 267 1.38 3.14 -38.43
N ARG A 268 1.99 1.98 -38.76
CA ARG A 268 2.53 1.75 -40.09
C ARG A 268 1.43 2.07 -41.11
N PRO A 269 1.69 2.90 -42.13
CA PRO A 269 0.76 3.07 -43.23
C PRO A 269 0.43 1.69 -43.78
N ALA A 270 -0.87 1.40 -43.95
CA ALA A 270 -1.29 0.19 -44.64
C ALA A 270 -0.68 0.25 -46.05
N GLU A 271 0.21 -0.70 -46.36
CA GLU A 271 0.65 -0.93 -47.74
C GLU A 271 -0.59 -1.29 -48.55
N HIS A 272 -1.09 -0.31 -49.31
CA HIS A 272 -2.01 -0.58 -50.40
C HIS A 272 -1.22 -1.31 -51.48
N SER A 273 -1.34 -2.63 -51.49
CA SER A 273 -0.94 -3.48 -52.60
C SER A 273 -1.82 -3.16 -53.81
N HIS A 274 -1.36 -2.25 -54.67
CA HIS A 274 -1.82 -2.17 -56.04
C HIS A 274 -1.10 -3.27 -56.86
N SER A 275 -1.78 -4.39 -57.05
CA SER A 275 -1.66 -5.21 -58.27
C SER A 275 -2.73 -4.71 -59.23
N GLY A 276 -2.45 -4.27 -60.47
CA GLY A 276 -1.52 -4.89 -61.42
C GLY A 276 -2.34 -5.87 -62.24
#